data_AF-A0A352PW14-F1
#
_entry.id   AF-A0A352PW14-F1
#
_cell.length_a   1.000
_cell.length_b   1.000
_cell.length_c   1.000
_cell.angle_alpha   90.00
_cell.angle_beta   90.00
_cell.angle_gamma   90.00
#
_symmetry.space_group_name_H-M   'P 1'
#
loop_
_entity.id
_entity.type
_entity.pdbx_description
1 polymer ?
#
loop_
_entity_poly.entity_id
_entity_poly.type
_entity_poly.pdbx_seq_one_letter_code
_entity_poly.pdbx_strand_id
1 'polypeptide(L)'
;MKEVVVHPERCVGCMQCMAACATAHSRSTNLFLASLETPRPRARVHVGVGLYNEGFPNRCRHCDPAPCLLACLPGAISRNAEKNTVFIDPNRCINCASCAMACPFGVIRYHEDYTAPPGKTVAVKCDNCYERQLARLIPACVEVCKSGALSFEEKADAMKRKTDEVARTVSAGVAQVDLAPGFTLLNAIKRQQIELAR
;
A
#
# COMPACT_ATOMS: atom_id res chain seq x y z
N MET A 1 -15.27 3.54 9.23
CA MET A 1 -13.83 3.52 9.54
C MET A 1 -13.06 3.91 8.30
N LYS A 2 -12.05 4.78 8.47
CA LYS A 2 -11.19 5.22 7.36
C LYS A 2 -10.22 4.14 6.91
N GLU A 3 -10.03 4.04 5.61
CA GLU A 3 -9.07 3.15 4.97
C GLU A 3 -8.28 3.93 3.91
N VAL A 4 -7.07 3.45 3.60
CA VAL A 4 -6.30 4.03 2.48
C VAL A 4 -6.86 3.50 1.17
N VAL A 5 -7.42 4.39 0.37
CA VAL A 5 -7.97 4.13 -0.96
C VAL A 5 -6.91 4.46 -2.01
N VAL A 6 -6.78 3.58 -3.00
CA VAL A 6 -5.85 3.74 -4.11
C VAL A 6 -6.62 4.22 -5.34
N HIS A 7 -6.13 5.29 -5.97
CA HIS A 7 -6.60 5.86 -7.23
C HIS A 7 -5.48 5.71 -8.26
N PRO A 8 -5.35 4.55 -8.93
CA PRO A 8 -4.24 4.25 -9.85
C PRO A 8 -4.08 5.32 -10.95
N GLU A 9 -5.19 5.85 -11.42
CA GLU A 9 -5.28 6.84 -12.48
C GLU A 9 -4.61 8.18 -12.14
N ARG A 10 -4.30 8.42 -10.87
CA ARG A 10 -3.60 9.62 -10.36
C ARG A 10 -2.15 9.34 -9.96
N CYS A 11 -1.67 8.10 -10.09
CA CYS A 11 -0.32 7.75 -9.66
C CYS A 11 0.72 8.11 -10.73
N VAL A 12 1.58 9.06 -10.41
CA VAL A 12 2.68 9.49 -11.29
C VAL A 12 3.94 8.63 -11.16
N GLY A 13 3.99 7.69 -10.21
CA GLY A 13 5.13 6.80 -10.01
C GLY A 13 6.33 7.40 -9.27
N CYS A 14 6.16 8.48 -8.50
CA CYS A 14 7.27 9.19 -7.81
C CYS A 14 7.91 8.42 -6.64
N MET A 15 7.32 7.29 -6.20
CA MET A 15 7.80 6.45 -5.09
C MET A 15 7.96 7.12 -3.71
N GLN A 16 7.52 8.36 -3.53
CA GLN A 16 7.58 9.06 -2.24
C GLN A 16 6.83 8.32 -1.13
N CYS A 17 5.72 7.65 -1.48
CA CYS A 17 4.97 6.82 -0.54
C CYS A 17 5.79 5.65 0.02
N MET A 18 6.75 5.11 -0.75
CA MET A 18 7.63 4.04 -0.31
C MET A 18 8.64 4.55 0.73
N ALA A 19 9.32 5.67 0.42
CA ALA A 19 10.28 6.29 1.31
C ALA A 19 9.64 6.76 2.63
N ALA A 20 8.47 7.40 2.55
CA ALA A 20 7.71 7.82 3.73
C ALA A 20 7.24 6.64 4.57
N CYS A 21 6.82 5.54 3.92
CA CYS A 21 6.44 4.32 4.62
C CYS A 21 7.63 3.69 5.36
N ALA A 22 8.79 3.55 4.71
CA ALA A 22 9.99 3.05 5.37
C ALA A 22 10.40 3.94 6.56
N THR A 23 10.40 5.25 6.36
CA THR A 23 10.75 6.23 7.41
C THR A 23 9.80 6.18 8.59
N ALA A 24 8.49 6.08 8.35
CA ALA A 24 7.49 5.99 9.41
C ALA A 24 7.56 4.69 10.23
N HIS A 25 8.25 3.67 9.72
CA HIS A 25 8.50 2.40 10.40
C HIS A 25 10.00 2.19 10.63
N SER A 26 10.73 3.29 10.89
CA SER A 26 12.10 3.25 11.39
C SER A 26 12.12 3.59 12.88
N ARG A 27 13.24 3.31 13.54
CA ARG A 27 13.43 3.67 14.95
C ARG A 27 13.51 5.18 15.14
N SER A 28 14.16 5.87 14.20
CA SER A 28 14.40 7.31 14.25
C SER A 28 13.23 8.16 13.76
N THR A 29 12.33 7.61 12.95
CA THR A 29 11.26 8.34 12.23
C THR A 29 11.77 9.52 11.39
N ASN A 30 13.07 9.58 11.11
CA ASN A 30 13.74 10.63 10.37
C ASN A 30 14.36 10.03 9.11
N LEU A 31 14.09 10.60 7.94
CA LEU A 31 14.49 10.01 6.66
C LEU A 31 16.00 9.76 6.55
N PHE A 32 16.82 10.71 7.01
CA PHE A 32 18.27 10.61 6.94
C PHE A 32 18.79 9.52 7.87
N LEU A 33 18.40 9.57 9.15
CA LEU A 33 18.82 8.58 10.14
C LEU A 33 18.30 7.17 9.81
N ALA A 34 17.04 7.06 9.37
CA ALA A 34 16.43 5.81 8.95
C ALA A 34 17.23 5.10 7.85
N SER A 35 17.86 5.85 6.95
CA SER A 35 18.67 5.27 5.87
C SER A 35 19.99 4.66 6.37
N LEU A 36 20.43 5.02 7.59
CA LEU A 36 21.64 4.55 8.24
C LEU A 36 21.38 3.48 9.32
N GLU A 37 20.12 3.16 9.61
CA GLU A 37 19.76 2.14 10.60
C GLU A 37 20.14 0.72 10.15
N THR A 38 20.45 -0.15 11.11
CA THR A 38 20.66 -1.59 10.92
C THR A 38 19.72 -2.38 11.84
N PRO A 39 18.79 -3.20 11.31
CA PRO A 39 18.48 -3.37 9.89
C PRO A 39 17.86 -2.11 9.27
N ARG A 40 18.10 -1.89 7.98
CA ARG A 40 17.53 -0.75 7.26
C ARG A 40 16.01 -0.92 7.14
N PRO A 41 15.18 0.04 7.56
CA PRO A 41 13.73 -0.03 7.42
C PRO A 41 13.34 -0.13 5.95
N ARG A 42 12.36 -0.98 5.67
CA ARG A 42 11.87 -1.24 4.31
C ARG A 42 10.45 -0.72 4.16
N ALA A 43 10.13 -0.28 2.95
CA ALA A 43 8.79 0.16 2.61
C ALA A 43 7.80 -1.01 2.67
N ARG A 44 6.60 -0.75 3.18
CA ARG A 44 5.49 -1.71 3.29
C ARG A 44 4.38 -1.47 2.24
N VAL A 45 4.60 -0.47 1.38
CA VAL A 45 3.85 -0.14 0.15
C VAL A 45 4.86 -0.11 -0.99
N HIS A 46 4.50 -0.61 -2.16
CA HIS A 46 5.41 -0.73 -3.31
C HIS A 46 4.72 -0.22 -4.56
N VAL A 47 5.38 0.69 -5.29
CA VAL A 47 4.88 1.16 -6.58
C VAL A 47 5.27 0.14 -7.65
N GLY A 48 4.28 -0.58 -8.18
CA GLY A 48 4.41 -1.39 -9.38
C GLY A 48 4.27 -0.54 -10.65
N VAL A 49 4.66 -1.12 -11.78
CA VAL A 49 4.55 -0.52 -13.10
C VAL A 49 3.56 -1.30 -13.96
N GLY A 50 2.62 -0.59 -14.59
CA GLY A 50 1.68 -1.12 -15.57
C GLY A 50 2.29 -1.31 -16.94
N LEU A 51 1.48 -1.78 -17.89
CA LEU A 51 1.90 -2.05 -19.27
C LEU A 51 2.45 -0.81 -19.96
N TYR A 52 1.87 0.36 -19.68
CA TYR A 52 2.28 1.65 -20.22
C TYR A 52 3.01 2.50 -19.18
N ASN A 53 3.84 1.89 -18.33
CA ASN A 53 4.54 2.58 -17.24
C ASN A 53 3.61 3.36 -16.28
N GLU A 54 2.33 2.97 -16.16
CA GLU A 54 1.44 3.54 -15.14
C GLU A 54 1.90 3.12 -13.74
N GLY A 55 1.92 4.05 -12.80
CA GLY A 55 2.29 3.71 -11.42
C GLY A 55 1.12 3.04 -10.70
N PHE A 56 1.39 2.03 -9.88
CA PHE A 56 0.38 1.43 -9.02
C PHE A 56 0.92 1.23 -7.59
N PRO A 57 0.51 2.03 -6.59
CA PRO A 57 0.98 1.87 -5.22
C PRO A 57 0.28 0.68 -4.56
N ASN A 58 0.87 -0.51 -4.69
CA ASN A 58 0.37 -1.76 -4.14
C ASN A 58 0.65 -1.87 -2.64
N ARG A 59 -0.38 -2.20 -1.87
CA ARG A 59 -0.33 -2.34 -0.40
C ARG A 59 -1.23 -3.45 0.10
N CYS A 60 -1.04 -3.85 1.36
CA CYS A 60 -1.96 -4.75 2.05
C CYS A 60 -3.36 -4.13 2.11
N ARG A 61 -4.37 -4.95 1.80
CA ARG A 61 -5.78 -4.58 1.85
C ARG A 61 -6.47 -4.97 3.16
N HIS A 62 -5.75 -5.63 4.08
CA HIS A 62 -6.29 -6.09 5.37
C HIS A 62 -7.62 -6.87 5.23
N CYS A 63 -7.69 -7.68 4.17
CA CYS A 63 -8.89 -8.36 3.66
C CYS A 63 -9.72 -9.01 4.74
N ASP A 64 -11.04 -9.07 4.56
CA ASP A 64 -11.96 -9.81 5.40
C ASP A 64 -12.87 -10.72 4.56
N PRO A 65 -12.69 -12.06 4.60
CA PRO A 65 -11.69 -12.81 5.37
C PRO A 65 -10.25 -12.61 4.86
N ALA A 66 -9.26 -12.89 5.71
CA ALA A 66 -7.83 -12.76 5.39
C ALA A 66 -7.19 -14.12 5.04
N PRO A 67 -6.88 -14.44 3.77
CA PRO A 67 -6.27 -15.72 3.41
C PRO A 67 -4.90 -15.95 4.06
N CYS A 68 -4.12 -14.88 4.22
CA CYS A 68 -2.83 -14.94 4.89
C CYS A 68 -2.92 -15.31 6.37
N LEU A 69 -4.03 -14.95 7.05
CA LEU A 69 -4.29 -15.34 8.44
C LEU A 69 -4.54 -16.84 8.51
N LEU A 70 -5.42 -17.36 7.65
CA LEU A 70 -5.76 -18.78 7.58
C LEU A 70 -4.55 -19.67 7.23
N ALA A 71 -3.64 -19.16 6.39
CA ALA A 71 -2.43 -19.88 5.98
C ALA A 71 -1.29 -19.84 7.02
N CYS A 72 -1.43 -19.13 8.15
CA CYS A 72 -0.35 -18.92 9.10
C CYS A 72 -0.21 -20.08 10.09
N LEU A 73 0.69 -21.03 9.79
CA LEU A 73 0.99 -22.19 10.64
C LEU A 73 1.29 -21.86 12.12
N PRO A 74 2.18 -20.89 12.46
CA PRO A 74 2.47 -20.59 13.86
C PRO A 74 1.41 -19.71 14.56
N GLY A 75 0.37 -19.29 13.84
CA GLY A 75 -0.62 -18.33 14.34
C GLY A 75 -0.05 -16.93 14.59
N ALA A 76 0.98 -16.53 13.84
CA ALA A 76 1.61 -15.21 13.96
C ALA A 76 0.77 -14.07 13.37
N ILE A 77 -0.32 -14.38 12.65
CA ILE A 77 -1.18 -13.38 12.00
C ILE A 77 -2.51 -13.33 12.73
N SER A 78 -2.94 -12.14 13.11
CA SER A 78 -4.21 -11.90 13.84
C SER A 78 -4.92 -10.66 13.30
N ARG A 79 -6.23 -10.55 13.54
CA ARG A 79 -7.00 -9.34 13.26
C ARG A 79 -7.25 -8.59 14.55
N ASN A 80 -6.93 -7.30 14.58
CA ASN A 80 -7.45 -6.38 15.58
C ASN A 80 -8.88 -5.94 15.17
N ALA A 81 -9.86 -6.21 16.04
CA ALA A 81 -11.27 -5.95 15.76
C ALA A 81 -11.60 -4.45 15.70
N GLU A 82 -10.94 -3.61 16.50
CA GLU A 82 -11.25 -2.18 16.61
C GLU A 82 -10.84 -1.40 15.35
N LYS A 83 -9.69 -1.72 14.77
CA LYS A 83 -9.14 -1.04 13.59
C LYS A 83 -9.18 -1.88 12.31
N ASN A 84 -9.87 -3.02 12.35
CA ASN A 84 -9.93 -4.02 11.28
C ASN A 84 -8.56 -4.32 10.62
N THR A 85 -7.49 -4.26 11.41
CA THR A 85 -6.13 -4.37 10.90
C THR A 85 -5.61 -5.77 11.13
N VAL A 86 -5.27 -6.45 10.04
CA VAL A 86 -4.51 -7.71 10.10
C VAL A 86 -3.06 -7.39 10.47
N PHE A 87 -2.54 -7.93 11.58
CA PHE A 87 -1.17 -7.75 12.05
C PHE A 87 -0.32 -9.02 11.88
N ILE A 88 1.00 -8.85 11.93
CA ILE A 88 1.96 -9.96 12.03
C ILE A 88 2.76 -9.75 13.30
N ASP A 89 2.76 -10.75 14.18
CA ASP A 89 3.65 -10.82 15.33
C ASP A 89 5.01 -11.39 14.90
N PRO A 90 6.08 -10.58 14.90
CA PRO A 90 7.41 -11.02 14.48
C PRO A 90 8.02 -12.06 15.42
N ASN A 91 7.61 -12.10 16.69
CA ASN A 91 8.13 -13.08 17.66
C ASN A 91 7.64 -14.50 17.31
N ARG A 92 6.38 -14.62 16.86
CA ARG A 92 5.77 -15.89 16.46
C ARG A 92 6.05 -16.27 15.01
N CYS A 93 6.44 -15.33 14.15
CA CYS A 93 6.73 -15.62 12.75
C CYS A 93 7.92 -16.59 12.62
N ILE A 94 7.78 -17.64 11.82
CA ILE A 94 8.85 -18.65 11.58
C ILE A 94 9.42 -18.58 10.15
N ASN A 95 9.13 -17.52 9.39
CA ASN A 95 9.62 -17.35 8.01
C ASN A 95 9.28 -18.50 7.03
N CYS A 96 8.11 -19.13 7.16
CA CYS A 96 7.70 -20.26 6.29
C CYS A 96 7.12 -19.87 4.93
N ALA A 97 6.99 -18.57 4.60
CA ALA A 97 6.41 -18.06 3.35
C ALA A 97 4.93 -18.41 3.04
N SER A 98 4.26 -19.26 3.82
CA SER A 98 2.88 -19.70 3.53
C SER A 98 1.89 -18.54 3.39
N CYS A 99 2.00 -17.52 4.24
CA CYS A 99 1.13 -16.35 4.18
C CYS A 99 1.37 -15.49 2.93
N ALA A 100 2.60 -15.44 2.41
CA ALA A 100 2.92 -14.72 1.18
C ALA A 100 2.35 -15.43 -0.05
N MET A 101 2.44 -16.75 -0.11
CA MET A 101 1.81 -17.56 -1.18
C MET A 101 0.29 -17.44 -1.16
N ALA A 102 -0.32 -17.34 0.03
CA ALA A 102 -1.76 -17.14 0.18
C ALA A 102 -2.22 -15.71 -0.15
N CYS A 103 -1.31 -14.73 -0.24
CA CYS A 103 -1.69 -13.33 -0.48
C CYS A 103 -1.92 -13.09 -1.98
N PRO A 104 -3.17 -12.86 -2.43
CA PRO A 104 -3.46 -12.67 -3.86
C PRO A 104 -2.89 -11.36 -4.43
N PHE A 105 -2.35 -10.51 -3.56
CA PHE A 105 -1.81 -9.21 -3.93
C PHE A 105 -0.28 -9.16 -3.92
N GLY A 106 0.38 -10.23 -3.45
CA GLY A 106 1.83 -10.32 -3.43
C GLY A 106 2.52 -9.20 -2.63
N VAL A 107 1.92 -8.75 -1.52
CA VAL A 107 2.41 -7.59 -0.72
C VAL A 107 3.19 -7.96 0.54
N ILE A 108 3.25 -9.24 0.89
CA ILE A 108 4.03 -9.70 2.05
C ILE A 108 5.48 -9.87 1.60
N ARG A 109 6.40 -9.29 2.37
CA ARG A 109 7.84 -9.36 2.14
C ARG A 109 8.52 -9.98 3.35
N TYR A 110 9.73 -10.46 3.15
CA TYR A 110 10.55 -11.06 4.20
C TYR A 110 11.85 -10.30 4.29
N HIS A 111 12.14 -9.78 5.48
CA HIS A 111 13.40 -9.13 5.80
C HIS A 111 13.56 -9.06 7.32
N GLU A 112 14.75 -8.71 7.78
CA GLU A 112 14.94 -8.26 9.16
C GLU A 112 14.21 -6.94 9.37
N ASP A 113 13.57 -6.78 10.52
CA ASP A 113 12.87 -5.58 10.94
C ASP A 113 13.27 -5.30 12.40
N TYR A 114 13.44 -4.04 12.77
CA TYR A 114 13.88 -3.69 14.13
C TYR A 114 12.87 -4.10 15.21
N THR A 115 11.61 -4.35 14.81
CA THR A 115 10.55 -4.85 15.69
C THR A 115 10.62 -6.36 15.92
N ALA A 116 11.50 -7.07 15.20
CA ALA A 116 11.72 -8.51 15.33
C ALA A 116 12.96 -8.83 16.19
N PRO A 117 13.09 -10.07 16.69
CA PRO A 117 14.33 -10.55 17.30
C PRO A 117 15.55 -10.28 16.38
N PRO A 118 16.69 -9.81 16.93
CA PRO A 118 17.86 -9.47 16.12
C PRO A 118 18.32 -10.61 15.20
N GLY A 119 18.63 -10.30 13.93
CA GLY A 119 19.05 -11.29 12.93
C GLY A 119 17.93 -12.19 12.41
N LYS A 120 16.69 -12.05 12.90
CA LYS A 120 15.55 -12.86 12.45
C LYS A 120 14.86 -12.19 11.27
N THR A 121 14.85 -12.89 10.13
CA THR A 121 13.98 -12.52 9.00
C THR A 121 12.54 -12.89 9.32
N VAL A 122 11.61 -11.94 9.18
CA VAL A 122 10.18 -12.13 9.47
C VAL A 122 9.32 -11.64 8.32
N ALA A 123 8.06 -12.07 8.29
CA ALA A 123 7.07 -11.54 7.37
C ALA A 123 6.71 -10.10 7.77
N VAL A 124 6.78 -9.18 6.80
CA VAL A 124 6.44 -7.77 6.97
C VAL A 124 5.46 -7.35 5.87
N LYS A 125 4.48 -6.54 6.23
CA LYS A 125 3.48 -5.97 5.32
C LYS A 125 2.91 -4.69 5.93
N CYS A 126 2.14 -3.93 5.16
CA CYS A 126 1.43 -2.76 5.67
C CYS A 126 0.54 -3.14 6.89
N ASP A 127 0.55 -2.26 7.88
CA ASP A 127 -0.12 -2.33 9.18
C ASP A 127 -1.13 -1.17 9.35
N ASN A 128 -1.59 -0.59 8.24
CA ASN A 128 -2.39 0.64 8.21
C ASN A 128 -1.73 1.87 8.89
N CYS A 129 -0.42 1.88 9.16
CA CYS A 129 0.23 2.89 9.99
C CYS A 129 -0.46 3.04 11.35
N TYR A 130 -0.75 1.92 12.00
CA TYR A 130 -1.53 1.85 13.24
C TYR A 130 -1.06 2.85 14.32
N GLU A 131 0.24 2.88 14.63
CA GLU A 131 0.81 3.81 15.63
C GLU A 131 0.56 5.28 15.28
N ARG A 132 0.65 5.64 14.00
CA ARG A 132 0.35 7.01 13.54
C ARG A 132 -1.12 7.35 13.76
N GLN A 133 -2.02 6.39 13.48
CA GLN A 133 -3.45 6.61 13.71
C GLN A 133 -3.78 6.77 15.20
N LEU A 134 -3.09 6.06 16.10
CA LEU A 134 -3.21 6.27 17.54
C LEU A 134 -2.81 7.70 17.94
N ALA A 135 -1.77 8.25 17.30
CA ALA A 135 -1.35 9.64 17.44
C ALA A 135 -2.22 10.65 16.67
N ARG A 136 -3.39 10.24 16.16
CA ARG A 136 -4.32 11.06 15.35
C ARG A 136 -3.71 11.61 14.05
N LEU A 137 -2.66 10.97 13.55
CA LEU A 137 -2.04 11.27 12.26
C LEU A 137 -2.59 10.35 11.18
N ILE A 138 -2.59 10.84 9.93
CA ILE A 138 -2.93 10.00 8.77
C ILE A 138 -1.75 9.07 8.38
N PRO A 139 -2.00 7.99 7.61
CA PRO A 139 -0.95 7.12 7.12
C PRO A 139 0.12 7.89 6.33
N ALA A 140 1.39 7.57 6.56
CA ALA A 140 2.52 8.30 5.99
C ALA A 140 2.52 8.31 4.46
N CYS A 141 2.08 7.22 3.83
CA CYS A 141 1.97 7.12 2.37
C CYS A 141 0.91 8.07 1.78
N VAL A 142 -0.17 8.36 2.52
CA VAL A 142 -1.21 9.30 2.12
C VAL A 142 -0.71 10.74 2.28
N GLU A 143 -0.08 11.05 3.42
CA GLU A 143 0.42 12.39 3.73
C GLU A 143 1.37 12.97 2.66
N VAL A 144 2.23 12.12 2.12
CA VAL A 144 3.20 12.51 1.08
C VAL A 144 2.65 12.46 -0.34
N CYS A 145 1.48 11.84 -0.58
CA CYS A 145 0.95 11.65 -1.91
C CYS A 145 0.31 12.93 -2.46
N LYS A 146 1.12 13.79 -3.09
CA LYS A 146 0.65 15.09 -3.61
C LYS A 146 -0.22 14.97 -4.86
N SER A 147 -0.12 13.87 -5.60
CA SER A 147 -0.99 13.62 -6.77
C SER A 147 -2.38 13.10 -6.38
N GLY A 148 -2.63 12.80 -5.11
CA GLY A 148 -3.92 12.27 -4.66
C GLY A 148 -4.20 10.82 -5.11
N ALA A 149 -3.15 10.06 -5.48
CA ALA A 149 -3.25 8.64 -5.80
C ALA A 149 -3.53 7.75 -4.58
N LEU A 150 -3.21 8.25 -3.38
CA LEU A 150 -3.51 7.62 -2.10
C LEU A 150 -4.30 8.62 -1.28
N SER A 151 -5.48 8.21 -0.81
CA SER A 151 -6.34 9.02 0.05
C SER A 151 -6.73 8.22 1.30
N PHE A 152 -7.14 8.91 2.36
CA PHE A 152 -7.60 8.29 3.61
C PHE A 152 -9.06 8.67 3.85
N GLU A 153 -9.96 7.80 3.38
CA GLU A 153 -11.40 8.06 3.23
C GLU A 153 -12.20 7.08 4.08
N GLU A 154 -13.41 7.48 4.50
CA GLU A 154 -14.37 6.52 5.04
C GLU A 154 -14.74 5.48 3.98
N LYS A 155 -14.71 4.20 4.36
CA LYS A 155 -14.97 3.09 3.43
C LYS A 155 -16.32 3.22 2.71
N ALA A 156 -17.36 3.64 3.43
CA ALA A 156 -18.70 3.82 2.87
C ALA A 156 -18.73 4.90 1.78
N ASP A 157 -18.05 6.03 2.00
CA ASP A 157 -17.99 7.13 1.04
C ASP A 157 -17.21 6.72 -0.22
N ALA A 158 -16.09 6.01 -0.04
CA ALA A 158 -15.31 5.48 -1.15
C ALA A 158 -16.11 4.49 -2.00
N MET A 159 -16.88 3.59 -1.37
CA MET A 159 -17.75 2.62 -2.06
C MET A 159 -18.90 3.32 -2.79
N LYS A 160 -19.55 4.29 -2.14
CA LYS A 160 -20.62 5.07 -2.76
C LYS A 160 -20.10 5.80 -4.00
N ARG A 161 -18.97 6.51 -3.86
CA ARG A 161 -18.34 7.23 -4.98
C ARG A 161 -18.04 6.31 -6.16
N LYS A 162 -17.50 5.10 -5.91
CA LYS A 162 -17.24 4.13 -6.98
C LYS A 162 -18.51 3.59 -7.63
N THR A 163 -19.57 3.40 -6.85
CA THR A 163 -20.89 3.01 -7.39
C THR A 163 -21.44 4.11 -8.30
N ASP A 164 -21.38 5.37 -7.86
CA ASP A 164 -21.84 6.53 -8.63
C ASP A 164 -20.99 6.74 -9.90
N GLU A 165 -19.68 6.47 -9.84
CA GLU A 165 -18.76 6.52 -10.99
C GLU A 165 -19.16 5.49 -12.06
N VAL A 166 -19.35 4.22 -11.68
CA VAL A 166 -19.77 3.16 -12.60
C VAL A 166 -21.13 3.44 -13.22
N ALA A 167 -22.10 3.90 -12.41
CA ALA A 167 -23.44 4.23 -12.90
C ALA A 167 -23.41 5.33 -13.97
N ARG A 168 -22.55 6.35 -13.80
CA ARG A 168 -22.35 7.41 -14.78
C ARG A 168 -21.67 6.91 -16.05
N THR A 169 -20.60 6.12 -15.92
CA THR A 169 -19.88 5.54 -17.08
C THR A 169 -20.82 4.72 -17.96
N VAL A 170 -21.67 3.89 -17.36
CA VAL A 170 -22.63 3.06 -18.10
C VAL A 170 -23.73 3.91 -18.76
N SER A 171 -24.24 4.93 -18.06
CA SER A 171 -25.33 5.78 -18.57
C SER A 171 -24.89 6.74 -19.68
N ALA A 172 -23.69 7.32 -19.55
CA ALA A 172 -23.16 8.28 -20.51
C ALA A 172 -22.63 7.62 -21.80
N GLY A 173 -22.45 6.29 -21.82
CA GLY A 173 -21.76 5.59 -22.92
C GLY A 173 -20.29 5.96 -23.05
N VAL A 174 -19.72 6.71 -22.09
CA VAL A 174 -18.34 7.18 -22.10
C VAL A 174 -17.54 6.38 -21.08
N ALA A 175 -16.57 5.61 -21.57
CA ALA A 175 -15.67 4.77 -20.78
C ALA A 175 -14.60 5.55 -20.00
N GLN A 176 -14.54 6.89 -20.14
CA GLN A 176 -13.40 7.68 -19.70
C GLN A 176 -13.70 8.39 -18.38
N VAL A 177 -12.89 8.08 -17.37
CA VAL A 177 -12.80 8.85 -16.12
C VAL A 177 -12.33 10.26 -16.48
N ASP A 178 -13.10 11.29 -16.12
CA ASP A 178 -12.69 12.70 -16.26
C ASP A 178 -11.48 12.98 -15.35
N LEU A 179 -10.30 12.72 -15.91
CA LEU A 179 -9.02 13.01 -15.29
C LEU A 179 -8.65 14.47 -15.51
N ALA A 180 -7.98 15.07 -14.54
CA ALA A 180 -7.38 16.38 -14.73
C ALA A 180 -6.46 16.34 -15.97
N PRO A 181 -6.42 17.41 -16.80
CA PRO A 181 -5.70 17.40 -18.09
C PRO A 181 -4.25 16.92 -18.00
N GLY A 182 -3.56 17.21 -16.89
CA GLY A 182 -2.19 16.76 -16.65
C GLY A 182 -2.04 15.24 -16.57
N PHE A 183 -2.98 14.51 -15.97
CA PHE A 183 -2.94 13.05 -15.93
C PHE A 183 -3.25 12.43 -17.30
N THR A 184 -4.20 13.01 -18.03
CA THR A 184 -4.53 12.59 -19.40
C THR A 184 -3.30 12.73 -20.31
N LEU A 185 -2.62 13.88 -20.25
CA LEU A 185 -1.40 14.13 -21.01
C LEU A 185 -0.28 13.16 -20.61
N LEU A 186 -0.05 12.95 -19.30
CA LEU A 186 0.96 12.01 -18.81
C LEU A 186 0.72 10.60 -19.34
N ASN A 187 -0.52 10.12 -19.30
CA ASN A 187 -0.86 8.78 -19.79
C ASN A 187 -0.68 8.66 -21.31
N ALA A 188 -1.02 9.70 -22.07
CA ALA A 188 -0.78 9.75 -23.51
C ALA A 188 0.72 9.69 -23.84
N ILE A 189 1.55 10.50 -23.16
CA ILE A 189 3.01 10.49 -23.34
C ILE A 189 3.59 9.11 -23.04
N LYS A 190 3.19 8.50 -21.93
CA LYS A 190 3.71 7.17 -21.55
C LYS A 190 3.38 6.10 -22.58
N ARG A 191 2.18 6.13 -23.16
CA ARG A 191 1.78 5.21 -24.24
C ARG A 191 2.65 5.42 -25.48
N GLN A 192 2.78 6.66 -25.92
CA GLN A 192 3.61 7.01 -27.08
C GLN A 192 5.08 6.61 -26.89
N GLN A 193 5.64 6.81 -25.69
CA GLN A 193 7.02 6.40 -25.38
C GLN A 193 7.23 4.89 -25.55
N ILE A 194 6.27 4.06 -25.12
CA ILE A 194 6.37 2.61 -25.31
C ILE A 194 6.22 2.22 -26.78
N GLU A 195 5.31 2.86 -27.50
CA GLU A 195 5.13 2.62 -28.94
C GLU A 195 6.40 2.96 -29.72
N LEU A 196 7.07 4.06 -29.39
CA LEU A 196 8.34 4.46 -30.00
C LEU A 196 9.54 3.57 -29.61
N ALA A 197 9.43 2.82 -28.51
CA ALA A 197 10.48 1.93 -28.03
C ALA A 197 10.35 0.49 -28.56
N ARG A 198 9.33 0.20 -29.37
CA ARG A 198 9.11 -1.08 -30.06
C ARG A 198 9.62 -1.00 -31.50
#